data_AF-A0A524PEQ5-F1
#
_entry.id   AF-A0A524PEQ5-F1
#
_cell.length_a   1.000
_cell.length_b   1.000
_cell.length_c   1.000
_cell.angle_alpha   90.00
_cell.angle_beta   90.00
_cell.angle_gamma   90.00
#
_symmetry.space_group_name_H-M   'P 1'
#
loop_
_entity.id
_entity.type
_entity.pdbx_description
1 polymer ?
#
loop_
_entity_poly.entity_id
_entity_poly.type
_entity_poly.pdbx_seq_one_letter_code
_entity_poly.pdbx_strand_id
1 'polypeptide(L)'
;MAGSIKFGTDGWRAVIAEDYTFDNVRLCSQGMATYLLGVTGPGASVVVGYDTRFASEDFAAATAEVLGANGIHVYLCTSAVPTPVVSHAVAGLRANAGVVITASHNPARWNGFKIKGPEGSSAPMEVIAKVEEEIASLLRQVSTGGTPVTRHALADLLAQGVVEWHDPTPNYFEALRRLVDVDALKNMAATVVVDSMFGAGSGFFNRLIGAGKLHIDEINGERNPSFPGIRPEPIGPNLERLRKRVPATGAVMGIALDGDADRLGIVDEHGNFLNQHQVFALLCYYLLGIRQERGHIIRSITTSTMISMLGERYGVPVHVTQVGFKYIAPLMLEHNALIGGEESGG
;
A
#
# COMPACT_ATOMS: atom_id res chain seq x y z
N MET A 1 -1.73 -0.93 -30.90
CA MET A 1 -2.06 -2.22 -30.26
C MET A 1 -1.96 -2.00 -28.77
N ALA A 2 -3.01 -2.27 -27.99
CA ALA A 2 -2.90 -2.24 -26.55
C ALA A 2 -1.89 -3.31 -26.12
N GLY A 3 -0.88 -2.95 -25.34
CA GLY A 3 0.07 -3.91 -24.77
C GLY A 3 -0.63 -4.99 -23.95
N SER A 4 0.04 -6.11 -23.73
CA SER A 4 -0.46 -7.17 -22.85
C SER A 4 -0.56 -6.63 -21.41
N ILE A 5 -1.79 -6.50 -20.90
CA ILE A 5 -2.03 -6.20 -19.48
C ILE A 5 -1.73 -7.47 -18.70
N LYS A 6 -0.61 -7.45 -17.98
CA LYS A 6 -0.16 -8.57 -17.15
C LYS A 6 0.15 -8.11 -15.74
N PHE A 7 -0.51 -8.72 -14.78
CA PHE A 7 -0.33 -8.49 -13.36
C PHE A 7 0.95 -9.19 -12.89
N GLY A 8 1.82 -8.42 -12.24
CA GLY A 8 3.01 -8.92 -11.59
C GLY A 8 2.70 -9.52 -10.22
N THR A 9 3.70 -9.52 -9.34
CA THR A 9 3.56 -10.00 -7.97
C THR A 9 2.58 -9.19 -7.12
N ASP A 10 2.45 -7.89 -7.40
CA ASP A 10 1.58 -6.97 -6.67
C ASP A 10 1.02 -5.90 -7.63
N GLY A 11 0.06 -6.33 -8.45
CA GLY A 11 -0.64 -5.48 -9.41
C GLY A 11 -0.02 -5.45 -10.81
N TRP A 12 -0.74 -4.82 -11.74
CA TRP A 12 -0.23 -4.44 -13.06
C TRP A 12 0.44 -3.07 -12.95
N ARG A 13 1.64 -2.89 -13.53
CA ARG A 13 2.36 -1.61 -13.57
C ARG A 13 2.79 -1.33 -15.00
N ALA A 14 2.63 -0.09 -15.43
CA ALA A 14 2.98 0.35 -16.78
C ALA A 14 3.39 1.83 -16.81
N VAL A 15 4.02 2.25 -17.91
CA VAL A 15 4.39 3.65 -18.14
C VAL A 15 3.15 4.45 -18.55
N ILE A 16 2.93 5.59 -17.90
CA ILE A 16 1.81 6.49 -18.15
C ILE A 16 1.85 6.97 -19.60
N ALA A 17 0.67 6.99 -20.24
CA ALA A 17 0.46 7.36 -21.66
C ALA A 17 1.08 6.43 -22.71
N GLU A 18 1.94 5.48 -22.33
CA GLU A 18 2.28 4.31 -23.15
C GLU A 18 1.22 3.22 -22.92
N ASP A 19 1.46 2.31 -21.98
CA ASP A 19 0.54 1.22 -21.66
C ASP A 19 -0.41 1.57 -20.50
N TYR A 20 -0.03 2.48 -19.59
CA TYR A 20 -0.91 2.91 -18.51
C TYR A 20 -1.78 4.09 -18.96
N THR A 21 -2.88 3.74 -19.63
CA THR A 21 -3.87 4.66 -20.19
C THR A 21 -5.22 4.53 -19.49
N PHE A 22 -6.08 5.53 -19.63
CA PHE A 22 -7.45 5.45 -19.09
C PHE A 22 -8.22 4.24 -19.65
N ASP A 23 -8.01 3.89 -20.92
CA ASP A 23 -8.71 2.76 -21.53
C ASP A 23 -8.23 1.42 -20.96
N ASN A 24 -6.92 1.27 -20.73
CA ASN A 24 -6.39 0.08 -20.10
C ASN A 24 -6.77 -0.02 -18.61
N VAL A 25 -6.81 1.09 -17.87
CA VAL A 25 -7.33 1.11 -16.50
C VAL A 25 -8.80 0.68 -16.48
N ARG A 26 -9.63 1.20 -17.39
CA ARG A 26 -11.05 0.81 -17.51
C ARG A 26 -11.23 -0.66 -17.87
N LEU A 27 -10.36 -1.22 -18.72
CA LEU A 27 -10.34 -2.66 -19.00
C LEU A 27 -10.02 -3.48 -17.74
N CYS A 28 -9.03 -3.07 -16.95
CA CYS A 28 -8.74 -3.68 -15.65
C CYS A 28 -9.94 -3.61 -14.71
N SER A 29 -10.59 -2.44 -14.61
CA SER A 29 -11.77 -2.24 -13.78
C SER A 29 -12.96 -3.09 -14.24
N GLN A 30 -13.18 -3.22 -15.55
CA GLN A 30 -14.25 -4.06 -16.11
C GLN A 30 -13.98 -5.54 -15.88
N GLY A 31 -12.74 -6.00 -16.08
CA GLY A 31 -12.36 -7.39 -15.78
C GLY A 31 -12.54 -7.74 -14.30
N MET A 32 -12.15 -6.81 -13.42
CA MET A 32 -12.40 -6.93 -11.99
C MET A 32 -13.91 -6.94 -11.67
N ALA A 33 -14.70 -6.08 -12.30
CA ALA A 33 -16.15 -6.02 -12.10
C ALA A 33 -16.82 -7.35 -12.47
N THR A 34 -16.50 -7.89 -13.66
CA THR A 34 -17.03 -9.16 -14.14
C THR A 34 -16.67 -10.30 -13.20
N TYR A 35 -15.40 -10.40 -12.81
CA TYR A 35 -14.94 -11.40 -11.85
C TYR A 35 -15.69 -11.28 -10.52
N LEU A 36 -15.74 -10.08 -9.94
CA LEU A 36 -16.30 -9.87 -8.60
C LEU A 36 -17.80 -10.16 -8.56
N LEU A 37 -18.55 -9.73 -9.58
CA LEU A 37 -19.98 -10.04 -9.70
C LEU A 37 -20.22 -11.55 -9.90
N GLY A 38 -19.33 -12.23 -10.62
CA GLY A 38 -19.41 -13.69 -10.80
C GLY A 38 -19.23 -14.49 -9.51
N VAL A 39 -18.43 -13.98 -8.55
CA VAL A 39 -18.17 -14.68 -7.28
C VAL A 39 -19.02 -14.18 -6.11
N THR A 40 -19.40 -12.92 -6.09
CA THR A 40 -20.15 -12.30 -4.98
C THR A 40 -21.63 -12.09 -5.31
N GLY A 41 -21.97 -11.87 -6.58
CA GLY A 41 -23.32 -11.48 -6.99
C GLY A 41 -23.65 -10.01 -6.68
N PRO A 42 -24.96 -9.66 -6.70
CA PRO A 42 -25.42 -8.31 -6.39
C PRO A 42 -25.03 -7.87 -4.97
N GLY A 43 -24.72 -6.58 -4.79
CA GLY A 43 -24.30 -6.03 -3.49
C GLY A 43 -22.79 -6.12 -3.22
N ALA A 44 -21.99 -6.52 -4.22
CA ALA A 44 -20.54 -6.43 -4.15
C ALA A 44 -20.10 -4.97 -3.89
N SER A 45 -19.04 -4.82 -3.10
CA SER A 45 -18.47 -3.51 -2.75
C SER A 45 -16.95 -3.50 -2.85
N VAL A 46 -16.38 -2.34 -3.22
CA VAL A 46 -14.94 -2.15 -3.43
C VAL A 46 -14.47 -0.83 -2.82
N VAL A 47 -13.32 -0.87 -2.14
CA VAL A 47 -12.61 0.37 -1.73
C VAL A 47 -11.60 0.74 -2.80
N VAL A 48 -11.62 1.98 -3.29
CA VAL A 48 -10.68 2.48 -4.30
C VAL A 48 -9.84 3.59 -3.70
N GLY A 49 -8.53 3.38 -3.60
CA GLY A 49 -7.55 4.38 -3.16
C GLY A 49 -6.43 4.58 -4.18
N TYR A 50 -5.57 5.54 -3.92
CA TYR A 50 -4.54 5.95 -4.86
C TYR A 50 -3.38 6.69 -4.18
N ASP A 51 -2.22 6.72 -4.84
CA ASP A 51 -1.04 7.47 -4.40
C ASP A 51 -0.94 8.86 -5.07
N THR A 52 0.19 9.55 -4.92
CA THR A 52 0.41 10.92 -5.39
C THR A 52 0.93 11.03 -6.83
N ARG A 53 1.03 9.92 -7.57
CA ARG A 53 1.53 9.92 -8.96
C ARG A 53 0.62 10.73 -9.88
N PHE A 54 1.17 11.09 -11.03
CA PHE A 54 0.44 11.85 -12.04
C PHE A 54 -0.89 11.16 -12.41
N ALA A 55 -1.98 11.91 -12.29
CA ALA A 55 -3.36 11.51 -12.59
C ALA A 55 -3.88 10.28 -11.80
N SER A 56 -3.23 9.90 -10.69
CA SER A 56 -3.67 8.78 -9.85
C SER A 56 -5.12 8.98 -9.35
N GLU A 57 -5.52 10.20 -9.01
CA GLU A 57 -6.89 10.55 -8.64
C GLU A 57 -7.89 10.34 -9.79
N ASP A 58 -7.50 10.66 -11.03
CA ASP A 58 -8.35 10.54 -12.22
C ASP A 58 -8.48 9.08 -12.65
N PHE A 59 -7.41 8.28 -12.53
CA PHE A 59 -7.45 6.84 -12.76
C PHE A 59 -8.28 6.11 -11.71
N ALA A 60 -8.26 6.56 -10.46
CA ALA A 60 -9.14 6.05 -9.40
C ALA A 60 -10.61 6.40 -9.69
N ALA A 61 -10.89 7.63 -10.14
CA ALA A 61 -12.22 8.02 -10.61
C ALA A 61 -12.68 7.15 -11.79
N ALA A 62 -11.85 6.95 -12.81
CA ALA A 62 -12.18 6.09 -13.96
C ALA A 62 -12.44 4.62 -13.55
N THR A 63 -11.75 4.15 -12.50
CA THR A 63 -12.03 2.84 -11.90
C THR A 63 -13.41 2.81 -11.26
N ALA A 64 -13.75 3.83 -10.45
CA ALA A 64 -15.05 3.95 -9.81
C ALA A 64 -16.20 4.08 -10.83
N GLU A 65 -15.99 4.80 -11.94
CA GLU A 65 -16.97 4.94 -13.04
C GLU A 65 -17.36 3.59 -13.65
N VAL A 66 -16.39 2.71 -13.85
CA VAL A 66 -16.63 1.37 -14.43
C VAL A 66 -17.25 0.44 -13.40
N LEU A 67 -16.69 0.36 -12.19
CA LEU A 67 -17.23 -0.49 -11.13
C LEU A 67 -18.68 -0.12 -10.80
N GLY A 68 -18.95 1.17 -10.58
CA GLY A 68 -20.28 1.68 -10.26
C GLY A 68 -21.28 1.48 -11.39
N ALA A 69 -20.88 1.64 -12.65
CA ALA A 69 -21.77 1.38 -13.79
C ALA A 69 -22.15 -0.10 -13.94
N ASN A 70 -21.36 -1.03 -13.37
CA ASN A 70 -21.69 -2.44 -13.25
C ASN A 70 -22.49 -2.78 -11.97
N GLY A 71 -22.92 -1.77 -11.19
CA GLY A 71 -23.74 -1.93 -9.99
C GLY A 71 -22.97 -2.35 -8.74
N ILE A 72 -21.64 -2.20 -8.73
CA ILE A 72 -20.79 -2.45 -7.56
C ILE A 72 -20.75 -1.17 -6.72
N HIS A 73 -20.96 -1.31 -5.40
CA HIS A 73 -20.82 -0.18 -4.48
C HIS A 73 -19.35 0.22 -4.32
N VAL A 74 -19.01 1.50 -4.48
CA VAL A 74 -17.62 1.96 -4.44
C VAL A 74 -17.39 2.98 -3.34
N TYR A 75 -16.49 2.66 -2.41
CA TYR A 75 -15.91 3.60 -1.46
C TYR A 75 -14.66 4.24 -2.09
N LEU A 76 -14.81 5.41 -2.72
CA LEU A 76 -13.72 6.13 -3.38
C LEU A 76 -13.02 7.06 -2.39
N CYS A 77 -11.71 6.91 -2.23
CA CYS A 77 -10.93 7.70 -1.27
C CYS A 77 -10.96 9.20 -1.61
N THR A 78 -11.22 10.05 -0.61
CA THR A 78 -11.29 11.52 -0.76
C THR A 78 -9.96 12.18 -1.12
N SER A 79 -8.84 11.50 -0.84
CA SER A 79 -7.50 11.98 -1.11
C SER A 79 -6.56 10.80 -1.35
N ALA A 80 -5.33 11.08 -1.77
CA ALA A 80 -4.26 10.09 -1.74
C ALA A 80 -4.10 9.55 -0.32
N VAL A 81 -3.98 8.22 -0.18
CA VAL A 81 -3.83 7.52 1.09
C VAL A 81 -2.87 6.34 0.91
N PRO A 82 -2.08 5.98 1.94
CA PRO A 82 -1.21 4.82 1.88
C PRO A 82 -1.94 3.52 1.52
N THR A 83 -1.28 2.62 0.79
CA THR A 83 -1.77 1.25 0.53
C THR A 83 -2.26 0.53 1.80
N PRO A 84 -1.55 0.55 2.95
CA PRO A 84 -2.05 -0.10 4.17
C PRO A 84 -3.36 0.51 4.72
N VAL A 85 -3.64 1.78 4.44
CA VAL A 85 -4.91 2.42 4.83
C VAL A 85 -6.07 1.86 4.01
N VAL A 86 -5.86 1.67 2.71
CA VAL A 86 -6.86 1.02 1.83
C VAL A 86 -7.09 -0.43 2.27
N SER A 87 -6.02 -1.19 2.51
CA SER A 87 -6.09 -2.56 3.03
C SER A 87 -6.90 -2.65 4.33
N HIS A 88 -6.64 -1.74 5.28
CA HIS A 88 -7.41 -1.67 6.52
C HIS A 88 -8.88 -1.31 6.30
N ALA A 89 -9.17 -0.37 5.39
CA ALA A 89 -10.53 0.02 5.06
C ALA A 89 -11.34 -1.13 4.43
N VAL A 90 -10.73 -1.92 3.54
CA VAL A 90 -11.36 -3.10 2.93
C VAL A 90 -11.84 -4.06 4.02
N ALA A 91 -10.94 -4.47 4.93
CA ALA A 91 -11.28 -5.38 6.02
C ALA A 91 -12.30 -4.76 6.99
N GLY A 92 -12.14 -3.49 7.35
CA GLY A 92 -13.01 -2.79 8.30
C GLY A 92 -14.43 -2.57 7.80
N LEU A 93 -14.60 -2.27 6.50
CA LEU A 93 -15.90 -2.13 5.84
C LEU A 93 -16.49 -3.48 5.40
N ARG A 94 -15.71 -4.57 5.52
CA ARG A 94 -16.04 -5.88 4.95
C ARG A 94 -16.33 -5.78 3.45
N ALA A 95 -15.60 -4.92 2.77
CA ALA A 95 -15.68 -4.79 1.32
C ALA A 95 -15.17 -6.08 0.67
N ASN A 96 -15.69 -6.40 -0.51
CA ASN A 96 -15.35 -7.64 -1.19
C ASN A 96 -13.98 -7.60 -1.86
N ALA A 97 -13.48 -6.39 -2.16
CA ALA A 97 -12.14 -6.18 -2.66
C ALA A 97 -11.67 -4.73 -2.42
N GLY A 98 -10.39 -4.48 -2.69
CA GLY A 98 -9.85 -3.14 -2.85
C GLY A 98 -9.09 -2.96 -4.16
N VAL A 99 -9.02 -1.73 -4.65
CA VAL A 99 -8.13 -1.32 -5.73
C VAL A 99 -7.25 -0.19 -5.23
N VAL A 100 -5.94 -0.30 -5.47
CA VAL A 100 -5.00 0.80 -5.21
C VAL A 100 -4.33 1.21 -6.52
N ILE A 101 -4.53 2.47 -6.91
CA ILE A 101 -3.86 3.08 -8.06
C ILE A 101 -2.50 3.58 -7.62
N THR A 102 -1.47 2.81 -7.94
CA THR A 102 -0.08 3.10 -7.56
C THR A 102 0.91 2.18 -8.27
N ALA A 103 2.11 2.70 -8.53
CA ALA A 103 3.28 1.88 -8.87
C ALA A 103 4.33 1.81 -7.74
N SER A 104 3.95 2.06 -6.48
CA SER A 104 4.79 1.94 -5.28
C SER A 104 6.11 2.70 -5.42
N HIS A 105 7.23 1.99 -5.55
CA HIS A 105 8.58 2.54 -5.63
C HIS A 105 9.11 2.73 -7.06
N ASN A 106 8.30 2.49 -8.09
CA ASN A 106 8.68 2.72 -9.48
C ASN A 106 8.94 4.24 -9.73
N PRO A 107 9.74 4.61 -10.75
CA PRO A 107 9.91 6.01 -11.13
C PRO A 107 8.59 6.74 -11.42
N ALA A 108 8.57 8.08 -11.32
CA ALA A 108 7.37 8.92 -11.46
C ALA A 108 6.53 8.67 -12.73
N ARG A 109 7.17 8.30 -13.84
CA ARG A 109 6.50 8.01 -15.12
C ARG A 109 5.64 6.74 -15.12
N TRP A 110 5.71 5.92 -14.08
CA TRP A 110 4.93 4.69 -13.95
C TRP A 110 3.69 4.94 -13.10
N ASN A 111 2.62 4.20 -13.38
CA ASN A 111 1.51 4.01 -12.46
C ASN A 111 1.06 2.54 -12.50
N GLY A 112 0.13 2.14 -11.64
CA GLY A 112 -0.24 0.74 -11.48
C GLY A 112 -1.63 0.53 -10.93
N PHE A 113 -2.09 -0.71 -11.01
CA PHE A 113 -3.41 -1.16 -10.57
C PHE A 113 -3.20 -2.40 -9.70
N LYS A 114 -3.27 -2.21 -8.37
CA LYS A 114 -3.17 -3.29 -7.38
C LYS A 114 -4.57 -3.76 -7.00
N ILE A 115 -4.77 -5.06 -6.86
CA ILE A 115 -6.03 -5.66 -6.37
C ILE A 115 -5.78 -6.22 -4.97
N LYS A 116 -6.65 -5.87 -4.03
CA LYS A 116 -6.69 -6.39 -2.66
C LYS A 116 -7.89 -7.33 -2.50
N GLY A 117 -7.68 -8.44 -1.79
CA GLY A 117 -8.74 -9.37 -1.40
C GLY A 117 -9.60 -8.82 -0.26
N PRO A 118 -10.68 -9.52 0.13
CA PRO A 118 -11.60 -9.07 1.20
C PRO A 118 -10.94 -8.97 2.58
N GLU A 119 -9.83 -9.67 2.81
CA GLU A 119 -9.01 -9.54 4.02
C GLU A 119 -8.09 -8.32 4.00
N GLY A 120 -8.10 -7.52 2.91
CA GLY A 120 -7.22 -6.37 2.71
C GLY A 120 -5.80 -6.72 2.24
N SER A 121 -5.44 -8.01 2.19
CA SER A 121 -4.17 -8.50 1.64
C SER A 121 -4.14 -8.38 0.11
N SER A 122 -2.96 -8.50 -0.52
CA SER A 122 -2.89 -8.58 -1.99
C SER A 122 -3.64 -9.80 -2.50
N ALA A 123 -4.40 -9.64 -3.59
CA ALA A 123 -5.25 -10.70 -4.09
C ALA A 123 -4.45 -11.97 -4.45
N PRO A 124 -4.98 -13.18 -4.15
CA PRO A 124 -4.34 -14.43 -4.50
C PRO A 124 -4.07 -14.57 -6.00
N MET A 125 -3.06 -15.35 -6.38
CA MET A 125 -2.70 -15.53 -7.79
C MET A 125 -3.84 -16.13 -8.63
N GLU A 126 -4.67 -16.97 -8.02
CA GLU A 126 -5.85 -17.57 -8.65
C GLU A 126 -6.91 -16.52 -8.97
N VAL A 127 -7.04 -15.49 -8.12
CA VAL A 127 -7.93 -14.35 -8.36
C VAL A 127 -7.37 -13.48 -9.49
N ILE A 128 -6.08 -13.16 -9.41
CA ILE A 128 -5.39 -12.38 -10.46
C ILE A 128 -5.51 -13.06 -11.82
N ALA A 129 -5.27 -14.37 -11.90
CA ALA A 129 -5.35 -15.12 -13.16
C ALA A 129 -6.76 -15.05 -13.78
N LYS A 130 -7.81 -15.15 -12.97
CA LYS A 130 -9.20 -15.00 -13.45
C LYS A 130 -9.48 -13.58 -13.95
N VAL A 131 -9.00 -12.56 -13.25
CA VAL A 131 -9.14 -11.17 -13.70
C VAL A 131 -8.36 -10.94 -15.01
N GLU A 132 -7.17 -11.51 -15.16
CA GLU A 132 -6.40 -11.47 -16.42
C GLU A 132 -7.12 -12.17 -17.57
N GLU A 133 -7.78 -13.30 -17.32
CA GLU A 133 -8.60 -14.01 -18.31
C GLU A 133 -9.77 -13.15 -18.79
N GLU A 134 -10.46 -12.47 -17.87
CA GLU A 134 -11.51 -11.51 -18.21
C GLU A 134 -10.95 -10.35 -19.05
N ILE A 135 -9.85 -9.75 -18.63
CA ILE A 135 -9.19 -8.65 -19.38
C ILE A 135 -8.77 -9.11 -20.79
N ALA A 136 -8.20 -10.31 -20.92
CA ALA A 136 -7.83 -10.87 -22.21
C ALA A 136 -9.06 -11.08 -23.12
N SER A 137 -10.21 -11.45 -22.56
CA SER A 137 -11.48 -11.52 -23.27
C SER A 137 -11.94 -10.15 -23.77
N LEU A 138 -11.89 -9.14 -22.91
CA LEU A 138 -12.25 -7.76 -23.27
C LEU A 138 -11.33 -7.21 -24.37
N LEU A 139 -10.01 -7.44 -24.28
CA LEU A 139 -9.04 -7.03 -25.30
C LEU A 139 -9.31 -7.65 -26.68
N ARG A 140 -9.75 -8.92 -26.72
CA ARG A 140 -10.18 -9.56 -27.98
C ARG A 140 -11.41 -8.87 -28.57
N GLN A 141 -12.39 -8.50 -27.74
CA GLN A 141 -13.58 -7.78 -28.19
C GLN A 141 -13.23 -6.40 -28.76
N VAL A 142 -12.35 -5.66 -28.09
CA VAL A 142 -11.84 -4.36 -28.59
C VAL A 142 -11.14 -4.55 -29.95
N SER A 143 -10.32 -5.59 -30.09
CA SER A 143 -9.60 -5.88 -31.32
C SER A 143 -10.52 -6.21 -32.51
N THR A 144 -11.74 -6.67 -32.24
CA THR A 144 -12.80 -6.89 -33.24
C THR A 144 -13.76 -5.70 -33.40
N GLY A 145 -13.44 -4.54 -32.81
CA GLY A 145 -14.22 -3.30 -32.92
C GLY A 145 -15.35 -3.15 -31.88
N GLY A 146 -15.40 -3.99 -30.85
CA GLY A 146 -16.37 -3.90 -29.76
C GLY A 146 -16.00 -2.84 -28.72
N THR A 147 -17.00 -2.43 -27.93
CA THR A 147 -16.85 -1.50 -26.80
C THR A 147 -17.27 -2.21 -25.50
N PRO A 148 -16.41 -3.06 -24.92
CA PRO A 148 -16.84 -4.01 -23.89
C PRO A 148 -16.82 -3.43 -22.46
N VAL A 149 -16.47 -2.15 -22.32
CA VAL A 149 -16.43 -1.45 -21.03
C VAL A 149 -17.73 -0.67 -20.84
N THR A 150 -18.44 -0.98 -19.75
CA THR A 150 -19.58 -0.20 -19.27
C THR A 150 -19.08 0.89 -18.32
N ARG A 151 -19.46 2.15 -18.54
CA ARG A 151 -19.12 3.27 -17.65
C ARG A 151 -20.25 4.29 -17.61
N HIS A 152 -20.43 4.94 -16.47
CA HIS A 152 -21.29 6.11 -16.28
C HIS A 152 -20.45 7.26 -15.70
N ALA A 153 -20.93 8.50 -15.83
CA ALA A 153 -20.22 9.65 -15.27
C ALA A 153 -20.16 9.54 -13.75
N LEU A 154 -19.00 9.84 -13.15
CA LEU A 154 -18.81 9.78 -11.71
C LEU A 154 -19.86 10.59 -10.94
N ALA A 155 -20.24 11.77 -11.44
CA ALA A 155 -21.25 12.63 -10.82
C ALA A 155 -22.63 11.95 -10.71
N ASP A 156 -23.03 11.18 -11.72
CA ASP A 156 -24.31 10.46 -11.70
C ASP A 156 -24.28 9.31 -10.70
N LEU A 157 -23.16 8.58 -10.64
CA LEU A 157 -22.97 7.47 -9.70
C LEU A 157 -22.91 7.95 -8.25
N LEU A 158 -22.30 9.11 -7.99
CA LEU A 158 -22.32 9.79 -6.70
C LEU A 158 -23.74 10.22 -6.31
N ALA A 159 -24.50 10.80 -7.24
CA ALA A 159 -25.88 11.21 -7.00
C ALA A 159 -26.82 10.02 -6.72
N GLN A 160 -26.52 8.85 -7.29
CA GLN A 160 -27.25 7.60 -7.07
C GLN A 160 -26.82 6.88 -5.77
N GLY A 161 -25.72 7.31 -5.14
CA GLY A 161 -25.15 6.65 -3.96
C GLY A 161 -24.47 5.31 -4.25
N VAL A 162 -24.23 4.97 -5.52
CA VAL A 162 -23.51 3.75 -5.92
C VAL A 162 -22.00 3.92 -5.73
N VAL A 163 -21.51 5.14 -5.95
CA VAL A 163 -20.17 5.55 -5.56
C VAL A 163 -20.33 6.55 -4.42
N GLU A 164 -19.48 6.47 -3.42
CA GLU A 164 -19.41 7.47 -2.34
C GLU A 164 -17.97 7.87 -2.05
N TRP A 165 -17.80 9.13 -1.64
CA TRP A 165 -16.53 9.61 -1.12
C TRP A 165 -16.29 9.06 0.29
N HIS A 166 -15.12 8.50 0.54
CA HIS A 166 -14.76 7.89 1.81
C HIS A 166 -13.39 8.37 2.29
N ASP A 167 -13.28 8.87 3.53
CA ASP A 167 -11.98 9.08 4.19
C ASP A 167 -11.70 7.91 5.15
N PRO A 168 -10.84 6.95 4.78
CA PRO A 168 -10.50 5.83 5.65
C PRO A 168 -9.51 6.18 6.77
N THR A 169 -8.91 7.38 6.73
CA THR A 169 -7.81 7.77 7.63
C THR A 169 -8.18 7.74 9.11
N PRO A 170 -9.34 8.28 9.56
CA PRO A 170 -9.70 8.30 10.98
C PRO A 170 -9.76 6.89 11.58
N ASN A 171 -10.40 5.94 10.89
CA ASN A 171 -10.50 4.57 11.35
C ASN A 171 -9.14 3.87 11.40
N TYR A 172 -8.26 4.17 10.45
CA TYR A 172 -6.88 3.67 10.48
C TYR A 172 -6.09 4.22 11.66
N PHE A 173 -6.22 5.51 11.98
CA PHE A 173 -5.57 6.10 13.16
C PHE A 173 -6.07 5.50 14.48
N GLU A 174 -7.37 5.23 14.59
CA GLU A 174 -7.90 4.52 15.76
C GLU A 174 -7.32 3.11 15.90
N ALA A 175 -7.09 2.40 14.78
CA ALA A 175 -6.40 1.12 14.81
C ALA A 175 -4.95 1.26 15.25
N LEU A 176 -4.21 2.24 14.73
CA LEU A 176 -2.82 2.50 15.13
C LEU A 176 -2.69 2.81 16.61
N ARG A 177 -3.61 3.60 17.19
CA ARG A 177 -3.61 3.90 18.65
C ARG A 177 -3.78 2.67 19.55
N ARG A 178 -4.29 1.56 19.01
CA ARG A 178 -4.38 0.27 19.74
C ARG A 178 -3.09 -0.53 19.66
N LEU A 179 -2.24 -0.26 18.66
CA LEU A 179 -0.99 -0.98 18.41
C LEU A 179 0.22 -0.27 19.03
N VAL A 180 0.23 1.06 19.00
CA VAL A 180 1.32 1.90 19.50
C VAL A 180 0.82 2.98 20.45
N ASP A 181 1.63 3.30 21.46
CA ASP A 181 1.33 4.35 22.44
C ASP A 181 1.59 5.73 21.83
N VAL A 182 0.60 6.23 21.09
CA VAL A 182 0.65 7.54 20.43
C VAL A 182 0.76 8.69 21.44
N ASP A 183 0.19 8.55 22.65
CA ASP A 183 0.28 9.58 23.68
C ASP A 183 1.69 9.66 24.29
N ALA A 184 2.37 8.53 24.48
CA ALA A 184 3.77 8.52 24.87
C ALA A 184 4.65 9.16 23.78
N LEU A 185 4.44 8.82 22.51
CA LEU A 185 5.14 9.45 21.39
C LEU A 185 4.90 10.96 21.37
N LYS A 186 3.65 11.40 21.46
CA LYS A 186 3.28 12.82 21.50
C LYS A 186 3.97 13.60 22.62
N ASN A 187 4.21 12.96 23.77
CA ASN A 187 4.86 13.59 24.92
C ASN A 187 6.39 13.46 24.94
N MET A 188 6.98 12.74 23.98
CA MET A 188 8.43 12.62 23.85
C MET A 188 9.04 13.95 23.39
N ALA A 189 9.92 14.54 24.19
CA ALA A 189 10.64 15.77 23.82
C ALA A 189 11.82 15.43 22.90
N ALA A 190 11.53 15.16 21.63
CA ALA A 190 12.50 14.81 20.61
C ALA A 190 12.09 15.33 19.23
N THR A 191 13.00 15.23 18.27
CA THR A 191 12.71 15.45 16.84
C THR A 191 12.89 14.16 16.07
N VAL A 192 11.96 13.84 15.17
CA VAL A 192 12.07 12.77 14.19
C VAL A 192 11.96 13.39 12.80
N VAL A 193 12.87 13.04 11.90
CA VAL A 193 12.79 13.49 10.50
C VAL A 193 12.01 12.46 9.71
N VAL A 194 11.00 12.88 8.96
CA VAL A 194 10.21 12.01 8.09
C VAL A 194 10.41 12.45 6.64
N ASP A 195 10.92 11.56 5.80
CA ASP A 195 10.96 11.72 4.36
C ASP A 195 9.78 10.97 3.72
N SER A 196 8.72 11.71 3.40
CA SER A 196 7.54 11.14 2.75
C SER A 196 7.77 10.83 1.27
N MET A 197 8.94 11.19 0.73
CA MET A 197 9.34 10.98 -0.67
C MET A 197 8.26 11.43 -1.67
N PHE A 198 7.53 12.52 -1.38
CA PHE A 198 6.36 13.02 -2.13
C PHE A 198 5.19 12.03 -2.26
N GLY A 199 5.23 10.91 -1.56
CA GLY A 199 4.29 9.79 -1.62
C GLY A 199 3.03 9.98 -0.79
N ALA A 200 2.20 8.93 -0.75
CA ALA A 200 0.91 8.93 -0.07
C ALA A 200 1.02 9.02 1.46
N GLY A 201 2.21 8.79 2.03
CA GLY A 201 2.50 8.99 3.46
C GLY A 201 2.68 10.45 3.88
N SER A 202 2.61 11.39 2.93
CA SER A 202 2.77 12.83 3.20
C SER A 202 1.76 13.33 4.24
N GLY A 203 2.26 13.98 5.30
CA GLY A 203 1.47 14.51 6.40
C GLY A 203 0.87 13.47 7.35
N PHE A 204 1.04 12.16 7.12
CA PHE A 204 0.37 11.12 7.91
C PHE A 204 0.86 11.10 9.37
N PHE A 205 2.17 11.17 9.61
CA PHE A 205 2.73 11.21 10.96
C PHE A 205 2.29 12.47 11.72
N ASN A 206 2.32 13.63 11.06
CA ASN A 206 1.84 14.89 11.63
C ASN A 206 0.36 14.82 12.04
N ARG A 207 -0.50 14.23 11.19
CA ARG A 207 -1.93 14.04 11.49
C ARG A 207 -2.18 13.03 12.61
N LEU A 208 -1.39 11.94 12.68
CA LEU A 208 -1.53 10.90 13.70
C LEU A 208 -1.11 11.38 15.09
N ILE A 209 0.08 12.00 15.19
CA ILE A 209 0.65 12.49 16.44
C ILE A 209 -0.08 13.76 16.92
N GLY A 210 -0.41 14.66 15.99
CA GLY A 210 -0.99 15.97 16.28
C GLY A 210 -0.03 16.89 17.04
N ALA A 211 -0.56 17.94 17.66
CA ALA A 211 0.23 18.91 18.41
C ALA A 211 0.77 18.29 19.72
N GLY A 212 2.09 18.22 19.89
CA GLY A 212 2.75 17.63 21.06
C GLY A 212 4.17 18.15 21.26
N LYS A 213 4.93 17.45 22.12
CA LYS A 213 6.36 17.70 22.35
C LYS A 213 7.25 17.03 21.30
N LEU A 214 6.77 15.96 20.68
CA LEU A 214 7.46 15.33 19.56
C LEU A 214 7.33 16.20 18.33
N HIS A 215 8.46 16.66 17.83
CA HIS A 215 8.53 17.44 16.60
C HIS A 215 8.77 16.51 15.41
N ILE A 216 7.84 16.53 14.45
CA ILE A 216 8.01 15.84 13.17
C ILE A 216 8.53 16.86 12.15
N ASP A 217 9.81 16.71 11.79
CA ASP A 217 10.45 17.48 10.72
C ASP A 217 10.25 16.75 9.40
N GLU A 218 9.18 17.09 8.68
CA GLU A 218 8.83 16.41 7.43
C GLU A 218 9.52 17.07 6.22
N ILE A 219 10.19 16.24 5.42
CA ILE A 219 10.79 16.62 4.14
C ILE A 219 10.09 15.90 2.99
N ASN A 220 10.02 16.54 1.82
CA ASN A 220 9.30 16.03 0.65
C ASN A 220 7.83 15.65 0.98
N GLY A 221 7.19 16.40 1.88
CA GLY A 221 5.80 16.18 2.31
C GLY A 221 4.76 16.93 1.47
N GLU A 222 5.21 17.73 0.50
CA GLU A 222 4.33 18.38 -0.46
C GLU A 222 3.90 17.42 -1.57
N ARG A 223 2.71 17.64 -2.14
CA ARG A 223 2.28 16.87 -3.32
C ARG A 223 3.14 17.25 -4.53
N ASN A 224 3.94 16.30 -5.01
CA ASN A 224 4.68 16.46 -6.25
C ASN A 224 4.69 15.16 -7.08
N PRO A 225 3.85 15.04 -8.12
CA PRO A 225 3.72 13.82 -8.90
C PRO A 225 4.97 13.47 -9.74
N SER A 226 5.94 14.39 -9.85
CA SER A 226 7.18 14.14 -10.59
C SER A 226 8.29 13.51 -9.74
N PHE A 227 8.11 13.40 -8.41
CA PHE A 227 9.13 12.88 -7.47
C PHE A 227 10.53 13.48 -7.73
N PRO A 228 10.70 14.82 -7.69
CA PRO A 228 11.89 15.48 -8.20
C PRO A 228 13.17 15.01 -7.47
N GLY A 229 14.15 14.57 -8.26
CA GLY A 229 15.48 14.20 -7.75
C GLY A 229 15.52 12.90 -6.95
N ILE A 230 14.41 12.15 -6.85
CA ILE A 230 14.36 10.90 -6.11
C ILE A 230 13.60 9.81 -6.88
N ARG A 231 14.02 8.56 -6.69
CA ARG A 231 13.13 7.42 -6.90
C ARG A 231 12.44 7.16 -5.57
N PRO A 232 11.11 7.01 -5.49
CA PRO A 232 10.38 6.87 -4.23
C PRO A 232 10.56 5.45 -3.65
N GLU A 233 11.81 5.06 -3.41
CA GLU A 233 12.23 3.76 -2.90
C GLU A 233 13.16 4.00 -1.70
N PRO A 234 12.78 3.60 -0.47
CA PRO A 234 13.47 3.99 0.75
C PRO A 234 14.70 3.12 1.04
N ILE A 235 15.65 3.14 0.12
CA ILE A 235 16.95 2.45 0.21
C ILE A 235 18.08 3.45 0.41
N GLY A 236 19.16 3.04 1.08
CA GLY A 236 20.30 3.90 1.45
C GLY A 236 20.76 4.91 0.36
N PRO A 237 20.94 4.51 -0.92
CA PRO A 237 21.32 5.43 -1.99
C PRO A 237 20.34 6.58 -2.27
N ASN A 238 19.04 6.39 -2.01
CA ASN A 238 18.00 7.39 -2.25
C ASN A 238 17.76 8.30 -1.03
N LEU A 239 18.33 7.97 0.13
CA LEU A 239 18.06 8.63 1.41
C LEU A 239 19.14 9.64 1.82
N GLU A 240 19.95 10.12 0.88
CA GLU A 240 21.05 11.05 1.17
C GLU A 240 20.58 12.34 1.86
N ARG A 241 19.41 12.88 1.45
CA ARG A 241 18.82 14.06 2.09
C ARG A 241 18.43 13.78 3.54
N LEU A 242 17.75 12.66 3.79
CA LEU A 242 17.37 12.22 5.13
C LEU A 242 18.59 11.98 6.02
N ARG A 243 19.60 11.25 5.52
CA ARG A 243 20.85 10.93 6.23
C ARG A 243 21.64 12.16 6.65
N LYS A 244 21.58 13.24 5.87
CA LYS A 244 22.18 14.53 6.24
C LYS A 244 21.30 15.34 7.20
N ARG A 245 19.98 15.30 7.00
CA ARG A 245 19.03 16.11 7.79
C ARG A 245 18.98 15.66 9.24
N VAL A 246 18.93 14.35 9.50
CA VAL A 246 18.82 13.77 10.85
C VAL A 246 19.89 14.30 11.83
N PRO A 247 21.20 14.16 11.56
CA PRO A 247 22.23 14.70 12.45
C PRO A 247 22.25 16.24 12.46
N ALA A 248 21.92 16.89 11.34
CA ALA A 248 21.89 18.36 11.27
C ALA A 248 20.81 19.00 12.14
N THR A 249 19.70 18.30 12.40
CA THR A 249 18.62 18.75 13.29
C THR A 249 18.71 18.19 14.70
N GLY A 250 19.72 17.34 14.99
CA GLY A 250 19.79 16.61 16.25
C GLY A 250 18.59 15.67 16.46
N ALA A 251 18.01 15.16 15.37
CA ALA A 251 16.88 14.24 15.44
C ALA A 251 17.35 12.87 15.94
N VAL A 252 16.47 12.18 16.66
CA VAL A 252 16.78 10.86 17.25
C VAL A 252 16.72 9.73 16.23
N MET A 253 16.03 9.94 15.11
CA MET A 253 16.00 9.02 13.96
C MET A 253 15.41 9.70 12.73
N GLY A 254 15.60 9.06 11.58
CA GLY A 254 14.93 9.33 10.32
C GLY A 254 14.07 8.17 9.86
N ILE A 255 12.92 8.50 9.27
CA ILE A 255 11.95 7.57 8.68
C ILE A 255 11.74 7.96 7.22
N ALA A 256 11.80 7.03 6.29
CA ALA A 256 11.43 7.24 4.90
C ALA A 256 10.31 6.28 4.48
N LEU A 257 9.36 6.78 3.70
CA LEU A 257 8.27 6.00 3.12
C LEU A 257 8.40 5.96 1.59
N ASP A 258 7.99 4.86 0.97
CA ASP A 258 7.91 4.76 -0.49
C ASP A 258 6.64 5.45 -1.06
N GLY A 259 6.43 5.37 -2.37
CA GLY A 259 5.39 6.13 -3.07
C GLY A 259 3.96 5.90 -2.54
N ASP A 260 3.61 4.67 -2.19
CA ASP A 260 2.33 4.31 -1.57
C ASP A 260 2.43 3.98 -0.09
N ALA A 261 3.58 4.26 0.52
CA ALA A 261 3.85 4.15 1.94
C ALA A 261 3.52 2.76 2.53
N ASP A 262 3.81 1.70 1.78
CA ASP A 262 3.79 0.32 2.28
C ASP A 262 5.18 -0.16 2.73
N ARG A 263 6.25 0.58 2.38
CA ARG A 263 7.63 0.29 2.77
C ARG A 263 8.24 1.37 3.65
N LEU A 264 9.25 0.95 4.40
CA LEU A 264 9.97 1.75 5.38
C LEU A 264 11.49 1.73 5.13
N GLY A 265 12.12 2.90 5.24
CA GLY A 265 13.57 3.06 5.41
C GLY A 265 13.88 3.77 6.73
N ILE A 266 14.91 3.32 7.44
CA ILE A 266 15.30 3.87 8.75
C ILE A 266 16.73 4.41 8.71
N VAL A 267 16.91 5.55 9.37
CA VAL A 267 18.21 6.18 9.60
C VAL A 267 18.37 6.43 11.09
N ASP A 268 19.52 6.08 11.67
CA ASP A 268 19.82 6.36 13.08
C ASP A 268 20.18 7.85 13.33
N GLU A 269 20.37 8.23 14.59
CA GLU A 269 20.73 9.59 14.99
C GLU A 269 22.04 10.11 14.38
N HIS A 270 22.89 9.22 13.88
CA HIS A 270 24.18 9.54 13.27
C HIS A 270 24.11 9.63 11.74
N GLY A 271 22.95 9.41 11.13
CA GLY A 271 22.79 9.42 9.67
C GLY A 271 23.17 8.09 9.01
N ASN A 272 23.32 7.01 9.76
CA ASN A 272 23.55 5.67 9.22
C ASN A 272 22.23 5.03 8.82
N PHE A 273 22.19 4.51 7.59
CA PHE A 273 21.04 3.76 7.10
C PHE A 273 21.03 2.35 7.72
N LEU A 274 19.89 1.95 8.29
CA LEU A 274 19.65 0.59 8.74
C LEU A 274 18.96 -0.17 7.61
N ASN A 275 19.56 -1.29 7.20
CA ASN A 275 18.93 -2.13 6.18
C ASN A 275 17.70 -2.86 6.74
N GLN A 276 16.85 -3.34 5.82
CA GLN A 276 15.57 -3.97 6.11
C GLN A 276 15.69 -5.19 7.03
N HIS A 277 16.78 -5.96 6.90
CA HIS A 277 17.01 -7.10 7.79
C HIS A 277 17.28 -6.68 9.23
N GLN A 278 18.01 -5.57 9.44
CA GLN A 278 18.25 -5.02 10.77
C GLN A 278 16.96 -4.47 11.36
N VAL A 279 16.20 -3.70 10.58
CA VAL A 279 14.92 -3.12 11.02
C VAL A 279 13.93 -4.23 11.43
N PHE A 280 13.75 -5.24 10.59
CA PHE A 280 12.83 -6.35 10.91
C PHE A 280 13.25 -7.10 12.16
N ALA A 281 14.55 -7.37 12.34
CA ALA A 281 15.05 -8.02 13.54
C ALA A 281 14.89 -7.16 14.81
N LEU A 282 15.06 -5.84 14.70
CA LEU A 282 14.82 -4.91 15.80
C LEU A 282 13.35 -4.89 16.20
N LEU A 283 12.42 -4.92 15.23
CA LEU A 283 10.99 -5.02 15.51
C LEU A 283 10.65 -6.36 16.20
N CYS A 284 11.16 -7.48 15.69
CA CYS A 284 11.01 -8.79 16.35
C CYS A 284 11.57 -8.78 17.78
N TYR A 285 12.77 -8.22 17.97
CA TYR A 285 13.38 -8.10 19.29
C TYR A 285 12.56 -7.21 20.23
N TYR A 286 11.99 -6.11 19.74
CA TYR A 286 11.12 -5.24 20.53
C TYR A 286 9.85 -5.98 20.98
N LEU A 287 9.15 -6.66 20.07
CA LEU A 287 7.93 -7.40 20.42
C LEU A 287 8.24 -8.54 21.41
N LEU A 288 9.27 -9.35 21.14
CA LEU A 288 9.58 -10.53 21.94
C LEU A 288 10.29 -10.21 23.26
N GLY A 289 11.26 -9.31 23.22
CA GLY A 289 12.18 -9.02 24.32
C GLY A 289 11.70 -7.88 25.23
N ILE A 290 11.14 -6.82 24.64
CA ILE A 290 10.72 -5.61 25.38
C ILE A 290 9.25 -5.69 25.75
N ARG A 291 8.36 -5.97 24.79
CA ARG A 291 6.93 -6.13 25.04
C ARG A 291 6.56 -7.51 25.61
N GLN A 292 7.49 -8.45 25.57
CA GLN A 292 7.32 -9.83 26.06
C GLN A 292 6.16 -10.57 25.40
N GLU A 293 5.78 -10.17 24.19
CA GLU A 293 4.75 -10.84 23.40
C GLU A 293 5.29 -12.15 22.83
N ARG A 294 4.40 -13.09 22.53
CA ARG A 294 4.75 -14.39 21.96
C ARG A 294 3.76 -14.73 20.87
N GLY A 295 4.27 -15.19 19.74
CA GLY A 295 3.49 -15.61 18.60
C GLY A 295 4.40 -16.00 17.43
N HIS A 296 3.79 -16.56 16.39
CA HIS A 296 4.53 -17.00 15.21
C HIS A 296 5.17 -15.83 14.48
N ILE A 297 6.35 -16.05 13.89
CA ILE A 297 7.01 -15.09 13.00
C ILE A 297 7.04 -15.67 11.60
N ILE A 298 6.66 -14.87 10.60
CA ILE A 298 6.73 -15.27 9.19
C ILE A 298 7.84 -14.47 8.51
N ARG A 299 8.70 -15.12 7.74
CA ARG A 299 9.73 -14.43 6.94
C ARG A 299 9.89 -15.03 5.56
N SER A 300 10.38 -14.24 4.61
CA SER A 300 10.88 -14.77 3.34
C SER A 300 12.19 -15.55 3.52
N ILE A 301 12.49 -16.43 2.57
CA ILE A 301 13.72 -17.26 2.54
C ILE A 301 15.01 -16.43 2.47
N THR A 302 14.93 -15.26 1.84
CA THR A 302 16.02 -14.29 1.61
C THR A 302 16.26 -13.35 2.80
N THR A 303 15.39 -13.38 3.82
CA THR A 303 15.57 -12.61 5.06
C THR A 303 16.65 -13.20 5.96
N SER A 304 17.36 -12.33 6.71
CA SER A 304 18.41 -12.69 7.66
C SER A 304 18.05 -13.83 8.63
N THR A 305 19.01 -14.72 8.87
CA THR A 305 18.91 -15.82 9.84
C THR A 305 18.79 -15.33 11.29
N MET A 306 19.09 -14.06 11.56
CA MET A 306 18.89 -13.42 12.87
C MET A 306 17.43 -13.55 13.35
N ILE A 307 16.46 -13.56 12.44
CA ILE A 307 15.04 -13.77 12.78
C ILE A 307 14.80 -15.18 13.35
N SER A 308 15.41 -16.20 12.72
CA SER A 308 15.34 -17.58 13.21
C SER A 308 16.02 -17.72 14.58
N MET A 309 17.18 -17.07 14.78
CA MET A 309 17.87 -17.07 16.08
C MET A 309 17.07 -16.38 17.19
N LEU A 310 16.35 -15.29 16.87
CA LEU A 310 15.41 -14.66 17.82
C LEU A 310 14.26 -15.61 18.16
N GLY A 311 13.72 -16.31 17.16
CA GLY A 311 12.70 -17.34 17.36
C GLY A 311 13.13 -18.41 18.36
N GLU A 312 14.30 -19.01 18.14
CA GLU A 312 14.90 -20.00 19.04
C GLU A 312 15.14 -19.44 20.44
N ARG A 313 15.72 -18.23 20.53
CA ARG A 313 16.05 -17.58 21.81
C ARG A 313 14.82 -17.33 22.69
N TYR A 314 13.70 -16.96 22.08
CA TYR A 314 12.46 -16.62 22.81
C TYR A 314 11.42 -17.74 22.80
N GLY A 315 11.73 -18.89 22.19
CA GLY A 315 10.87 -20.06 22.13
C GLY A 315 9.61 -19.86 21.29
N VAL A 316 9.70 -19.11 20.18
CA VAL A 316 8.57 -18.88 19.26
C VAL A 316 8.83 -19.52 17.88
N PRO A 317 7.80 -20.06 17.21
CA PRO A 317 7.98 -20.65 15.88
C PRO A 317 8.27 -19.60 14.82
N VAL A 318 9.20 -19.92 13.91
CA VAL A 318 9.54 -19.08 12.74
C VAL A 318 9.27 -19.88 11.48
N HIS A 319 8.39 -19.35 10.63
CA HIS A 319 8.00 -19.94 9.35
C HIS A 319 8.70 -19.22 8.21
N VAL A 320 9.15 -20.00 7.21
CA VAL A 320 9.91 -19.48 6.06
C VAL A 320 9.12 -19.69 4.77
N THR A 321 8.94 -18.63 4.00
CA THR A 321 8.19 -18.65 2.73
C THR A 321 9.05 -18.27 1.54
N GLN A 322 8.49 -18.42 0.34
CA GLN A 322 9.03 -17.79 -0.88
C GLN A 322 8.96 -16.26 -0.77
N VAL A 323 9.68 -15.57 -1.67
CA VAL A 323 9.69 -14.10 -1.76
C VAL A 323 8.32 -13.57 -2.21
N GLY A 324 7.86 -12.52 -1.54
CA GLY A 324 6.64 -11.79 -1.86
C GLY A 324 5.58 -11.90 -0.75
N PHE A 325 5.07 -10.74 -0.34
CA PHE A 325 4.07 -10.60 0.72
C PHE A 325 2.79 -11.44 0.52
N LYS A 326 2.45 -11.79 -0.73
CA LYS A 326 1.35 -12.73 -1.07
C LYS A 326 1.49 -14.13 -0.45
N TYR A 327 2.70 -14.54 -0.06
CA TYR A 327 2.94 -15.79 0.66
C TYR A 327 3.03 -15.58 2.18
N ILE A 328 3.40 -14.39 2.62
CA ILE A 328 3.54 -14.04 4.04
C ILE A 328 2.15 -13.84 4.66
N ALA A 329 1.29 -13.01 4.05
CA ALA A 329 0.00 -12.65 4.62
C ALA A 329 -0.93 -13.86 4.90
N PRO A 330 -1.06 -14.86 3.99
CA PRO A 330 -1.87 -16.04 4.29
C PRO A 330 -1.37 -16.83 5.51
N LEU A 331 -0.05 -16.99 5.67
CA LEU A 331 0.50 -17.67 6.84
C LEU A 331 0.37 -16.83 8.12
N MET A 332 0.42 -15.50 8.00
CA MET A 332 0.14 -14.62 9.14
C MET A 332 -1.29 -14.82 9.64
N LEU A 333 -2.25 -14.94 8.73
CA LEU A 333 -3.65 -15.22 9.07
C LEU A 333 -3.83 -16.64 9.62
N GLU A 334 -3.25 -17.65 8.97
CA GLU A 334 -3.33 -19.06 9.38
C GLU A 334 -2.80 -19.28 10.81
N HIS A 335 -1.65 -18.68 11.12
CA HIS A 335 -0.97 -18.88 12.40
C HIS A 335 -1.27 -17.80 13.44
N ASN A 336 -2.14 -16.82 13.11
CA ASN A 336 -2.33 -15.62 13.92
C ASN A 336 -0.97 -15.02 14.34
N ALA A 337 -0.10 -14.80 13.34
CA ALA A 337 1.30 -14.46 13.55
C ALA A 337 1.45 -13.10 14.22
N LEU A 338 2.47 -13.00 15.07
CA LEU A 338 2.83 -11.78 15.77
C LEU A 338 3.36 -10.73 14.79
N ILE A 339 4.21 -11.15 13.85
CA ILE A 339 4.81 -10.28 12.85
C ILE A 339 5.24 -11.09 11.63
N GLY A 340 5.14 -10.48 10.46
CA GLY A 340 5.71 -10.99 9.22
C GLY A 340 6.48 -9.88 8.49
N GLY A 341 7.46 -10.25 7.68
CA GLY A 341 8.23 -9.28 6.90
C GLY A 341 9.09 -9.91 5.81
N GLU A 342 9.42 -9.10 4.81
CA GLU A 342 10.31 -9.43 3.70
C GLU A 342 11.52 -8.48 3.61
N GLU A 343 12.56 -8.93 2.91
CA GLU A 343 13.81 -8.19 2.69
C GLU A 343 13.63 -6.88 1.92
N SER A 344 12.48 -6.70 1.26
CA SER A 344 12.17 -5.54 0.44
C SER A 344 11.73 -4.31 1.25
N GLY A 345 11.52 -4.48 2.57
CA GLY A 345 11.21 -3.41 3.51
C GLY A 345 9.73 -3.25 3.84
N GLY A 346 8.94 -4.31 3.62
CA GLY A 346 7.52 -4.44 3.95
C GLY A 346 7.22 -5.71 4.73
#